data_AF-A0A838DZG6-F1
#
_entry.id   AF-A0A838DZG6-F1
#
_cell.length_a   1.000
_cell.length_b   1.000
_cell.length_c   1.000
_cell.angle_alpha   90.00
_cell.angle_beta   90.00
_cell.angle_gamma   90.00
#
_symmetry.space_group_name_H-M   'P 1'
#
loop_
_entity.id
_entity.type
_entity.pdbx_description
1 polymer ?
#
loop_
_entity_poly.entity_id
_entity_poly.type
_entity_poly.pdbx_seq_one_letter_code
_entity_poly.pdbx_strand_id
1 'polypeptide(L)'
;MDSLDERASVPLAPLPVQRKPRFGRTRRWLRSRGGRVVIPAVMFLLGIIIGVAVMLVYALSIAGADTTLATSAPPAGGDIVVQVGPAYITHLVEKNIQSAGLPGTISAIHVTLKHGAQMTITGNDHYTIVLGLGVTRTFTILLQPFVHACQLQMHVVHVDMNGIPVTGFAQNFEGKLNRQLLVKPTGLPPDFVYCTVAVRTETTGMFVTYSATPIP
;
A
#
# COMPACT_ATOMS: atom_id res chain seq x y z
N MET A 1 81.80 -59.70 -35.00
CA MET A 1 81.11 -60.77 -35.75
C MET A 1 79.91 -61.12 -34.89
N ASP A 2 78.65 -60.86 -35.17
CA ASP A 2 77.88 -60.29 -36.30
C ASP A 2 76.58 -59.77 -35.64
N SER A 3 76.10 -58.57 -35.92
CA SER A 3 75.16 -58.21 -37.00
C SER A 3 73.77 -58.87 -36.89
N LEU A 4 72.74 -57.99 -36.86
CA LEU A 4 71.30 -58.18 -37.14
C LEU A 4 70.47 -58.77 -35.99
N ASP A 5 69.27 -58.29 -35.67
CA ASP A 5 68.27 -57.66 -36.53
C ASP A 5 67.28 -56.83 -35.66
N GLU A 6 67.08 -55.56 -36.01
CA GLU A 6 66.14 -54.65 -35.35
C GLU A 6 65.05 -54.25 -36.34
N ARG A 7 63.87 -54.89 -36.23
CA ARG A 7 62.59 -54.34 -36.66
C ARG A 7 61.46 -54.97 -35.86
N ALA A 8 60.75 -54.15 -35.09
CA ALA A 8 59.27 -54.09 -35.16
C ALA A 8 58.68 -53.08 -34.17
N SER A 9 58.00 -52.08 -34.75
CA SER A 9 56.71 -51.51 -34.35
C SER A 9 56.60 -50.69 -33.05
N VAL A 10 56.54 -49.37 -33.29
CA VAL A 10 55.97 -48.30 -32.47
C VAL A 10 54.48 -48.54 -32.15
N PRO A 11 54.03 -48.24 -30.92
CA PRO A 11 52.70 -47.69 -30.68
C PRO A 11 52.82 -46.21 -30.30
N LEU A 12 52.16 -45.33 -31.08
CA LEU A 12 52.06 -43.90 -30.79
C LEU A 12 51.41 -43.69 -29.42
N ALA A 13 52.13 -43.03 -28.51
CA ALA A 13 51.53 -42.48 -27.30
C ALA A 13 50.51 -41.38 -27.68
N PRO A 14 49.28 -41.39 -27.13
CA PRO A 14 48.33 -40.30 -27.35
C PRO A 14 48.88 -39.02 -26.70
N LEU A 15 48.93 -37.95 -27.49
CA LEU A 15 49.36 -36.63 -27.04
C LEU A 15 48.51 -36.17 -25.84
N PRO A 16 49.12 -35.56 -24.81
CA PRO A 16 48.38 -35.03 -23.68
C PRO A 16 47.50 -33.86 -24.14
N VAL A 17 46.18 -34.00 -24.01
CA VAL A 17 45.23 -32.92 -24.23
C VAL A 17 45.43 -31.87 -23.11
N GLN A 18 46.25 -30.87 -23.37
CA GLN A 18 46.33 -29.67 -22.52
C GLN A 18 45.01 -28.89 -22.60
N ARG A 19 44.11 -29.12 -21.63
CA ARG A 19 42.99 -28.21 -21.37
C ARG A 19 43.55 -26.90 -20.81
N LYS A 20 43.64 -25.87 -21.66
CA LYS A 20 43.99 -24.49 -21.25
C LYS A 20 43.03 -24.01 -20.15
N PRO A 21 43.48 -23.70 -18.92
CA PRO A 21 42.63 -23.13 -17.89
C PRO A 21 42.38 -21.66 -18.20
N ARG A 22 41.29 -21.35 -18.92
CA ARG A 22 40.91 -19.98 -19.33
C ARG A 22 40.59 -19.02 -18.17
N PHE A 23 40.59 -19.47 -16.92
CA PHE A 23 40.33 -18.64 -15.73
C PHE A 23 41.53 -18.46 -14.78
N GLY A 24 42.74 -18.88 -15.18
CA GLY A 24 43.93 -18.79 -14.32
C GLY A 24 44.37 -17.35 -13.98
N ARG A 25 44.18 -16.40 -14.91
CA ARG A 25 44.58 -14.99 -14.72
C ARG A 25 43.65 -14.23 -13.78
N THR A 26 42.33 -14.37 -13.92
CA THR A 26 41.36 -13.74 -13.02
C THR A 26 41.52 -14.24 -11.59
N ARG A 27 41.70 -15.54 -11.39
CA ARG A 27 41.88 -16.14 -10.05
C ARG A 27 43.16 -15.70 -9.32
N ARG A 28 44.25 -15.43 -10.07
CA ARG A 28 45.52 -14.95 -9.49
C ARG A 28 45.47 -13.45 -9.16
N TRP A 29 44.72 -12.66 -9.93
CA TRP A 29 44.48 -11.24 -9.67
C TRP A 29 43.54 -11.01 -8.47
N LEU A 30 42.48 -11.81 -8.34
CA LEU A 30 41.59 -11.85 -7.15
C LEU A 30 42.34 -12.12 -5.83
N ARG A 31 43.51 -12.77 -5.88
CA ARG A 31 44.37 -13.06 -4.72
C ARG A 31 45.46 -12.03 -4.46
N SER A 32 45.67 -11.06 -5.36
CA SER A 32 46.63 -9.97 -5.17
C SER A 32 46.13 -8.96 -4.12
N ARG A 33 47.04 -8.19 -3.49
CA ARG A 33 46.69 -7.15 -2.50
C ARG A 33 45.69 -6.13 -3.05
N GLY A 34 45.73 -5.84 -4.36
CA GLY A 34 44.77 -4.94 -5.01
C GLY A 34 43.37 -5.55 -5.16
N GLY A 35 43.27 -6.83 -5.57
CA GLY A 35 41.98 -7.52 -5.70
C GLY A 35 41.23 -7.67 -4.37
N ARG A 36 41.95 -7.85 -3.25
CA ARG A 36 41.36 -7.94 -1.90
C ARG A 36 40.72 -6.65 -1.40
N VAL A 37 41.11 -5.49 -1.94
CA VAL A 37 40.56 -4.17 -1.54
C VAL A 37 39.53 -3.69 -2.56
N VAL A 38 39.78 -3.92 -3.86
CA VAL A 38 38.89 -3.46 -4.94
C VAL A 38 37.56 -4.21 -4.91
N ILE A 39 37.55 -5.52 -4.66
CA ILE A 39 36.31 -6.31 -4.63
C ILE A 39 35.34 -5.86 -3.51
N PRO A 40 35.76 -5.73 -2.24
CA PRO A 40 34.85 -5.25 -1.20
C PRO A 40 34.43 -3.79 -1.44
N ALA A 41 35.31 -2.94 -1.99
CA ALA A 41 34.95 -1.56 -2.32
C ALA A 41 33.85 -1.48 -3.40
N VAL A 42 33.95 -2.31 -4.45
CA VAL A 42 32.92 -2.40 -5.49
C VAL A 42 31.61 -2.96 -4.93
N MET A 43 31.67 -4.01 -4.10
CA MET A 43 30.47 -4.56 -3.43
C MET A 43 29.80 -3.55 -2.49
N PHE A 44 30.59 -2.75 -1.78
CA PHE A 44 30.08 -1.68 -0.91
C PHE A 44 29.36 -0.59 -1.70
N LEU A 45 29.95 -0.14 -2.82
CA LEU A 45 29.32 0.81 -3.74
C LEU A 45 28.02 0.26 -4.33
N LEU A 46 28.01 -1.00 -4.75
CA LEU A 46 26.80 -1.68 -5.22
C LEU A 46 25.73 -1.73 -4.13
N GLY A 47 26.10 -2.05 -2.90
CA GLY A 47 25.20 -2.04 -1.75
C GLY A 47 24.58 -0.66 -1.50
N ILE A 48 25.36 0.42 -1.59
CA ILE A 48 24.84 1.79 -1.46
C ILE A 48 23.87 2.10 -2.59
N ILE A 49 24.23 1.81 -3.84
CA ILE A 49 23.36 2.09 -5.00
C ILE A 49 22.04 1.33 -4.88
N ILE A 50 22.09 0.04 -4.51
CA ILE A 50 20.88 -0.78 -4.30
C ILE A 50 20.07 -0.23 -3.13
N GLY A 51 20.71 0.11 -2.01
CA GLY A 51 20.03 0.69 -0.84
C GLY A 51 19.32 2.00 -1.17
N VAL A 52 20.00 2.90 -1.90
CA VAL A 52 19.43 4.17 -2.38
C VAL A 52 18.29 3.91 -3.36
N ALA A 53 18.44 2.98 -4.30
CA ALA A 53 17.39 2.63 -5.25
C ALA A 53 16.14 2.06 -4.57
N VAL A 54 16.31 1.14 -3.61
CA VAL A 54 15.21 0.60 -2.81
C VAL A 54 14.54 1.70 -1.99
N MET A 55 15.33 2.59 -1.36
CA MET A 55 14.78 3.72 -0.62
C MET A 55 14.01 4.70 -1.52
N LEU A 56 14.51 4.95 -2.73
CA LEU A 56 13.84 5.79 -3.74
C LEU A 56 12.54 5.17 -4.23
N VAL A 57 12.55 3.88 -4.57
CA VAL A 57 11.34 3.15 -4.98
C VAL A 57 10.32 3.13 -3.83
N TYR A 58 10.77 2.94 -2.59
CA TYR A 58 9.91 3.04 -1.41
C TYR A 58 9.33 4.44 -1.21
N ALA A 59 10.15 5.48 -1.31
CA ALA A 59 9.70 6.87 -1.21
C ALA A 59 8.69 7.23 -2.32
N LEU A 60 8.96 6.80 -3.56
CA LEU A 60 8.06 6.99 -4.69
C LEU A 60 6.76 6.17 -4.55
N SER A 61 6.81 5.00 -3.92
CA SER A 61 5.60 4.20 -3.65
C SER A 61 4.68 4.84 -2.60
N ILE A 62 5.23 5.67 -1.72
CA ILE A 62 4.48 6.40 -0.70
C ILE A 62 3.99 7.75 -1.23
N ALA A 63 4.72 8.37 -2.16
CA ALA A 63 4.30 9.59 -2.85
C ALA A 63 3.17 9.38 -3.89
N GLY A 64 2.37 8.32 -3.72
CA GLY A 64 1.21 8.05 -4.56
C GLY A 64 0.28 9.26 -4.56
N ALA A 65 0.00 9.79 -5.76
CA ALA A 65 -0.80 10.97 -5.95
C ALA A 65 -2.19 10.79 -5.30
N ASP A 66 -2.56 11.72 -4.42
CA ASP A 66 -3.89 11.82 -3.82
C ASP A 66 -4.94 11.87 -4.95
N THR A 67 -5.53 10.73 -5.28
CA THR A 67 -6.42 10.61 -6.43
C THR A 67 -7.85 10.77 -5.94
N THR A 68 -8.43 11.96 -6.17
CA THR A 68 -9.82 12.19 -5.83
C THR A 68 -10.74 11.56 -6.88
N LEU A 69 -11.77 10.85 -6.45
CA LEU A 69 -12.77 10.26 -7.33
C LEU A 69 -13.86 11.29 -7.68
N ALA A 70 -14.49 11.15 -8.84
CA ALA A 70 -15.64 11.99 -9.18
C ALA A 70 -16.84 11.62 -8.31
N THR A 71 -17.59 12.62 -7.84
CA THR A 71 -18.86 12.42 -7.13
C THR A 71 -20.03 12.89 -7.97
N SER A 72 -21.12 12.11 -7.94
CA SER A 72 -22.30 12.36 -8.77
C SER A 72 -23.06 13.61 -8.33
N ALA A 73 -23.65 14.31 -9.30
CA ALA A 73 -24.46 15.50 -9.05
C ALA A 73 -25.77 15.18 -8.28
N PRO A 74 -26.39 16.16 -7.61
CA PRO A 74 -27.67 15.98 -6.92
C PRO A 74 -28.81 15.60 -7.90
N PRO A 75 -29.79 14.79 -7.48
CA PRO A 75 -30.87 14.33 -8.36
C PRO A 75 -31.89 15.43 -8.72
N ALA A 76 -32.58 15.23 -9.85
CA ALA A 76 -33.57 16.16 -10.39
C ALA A 76 -35.02 15.94 -9.89
N GLY A 77 -35.30 14.85 -9.15
CA GLY A 77 -36.60 14.56 -8.53
C GLY A 77 -36.96 13.08 -8.57
N GLY A 78 -37.73 12.59 -7.59
CA GLY A 78 -38.17 11.19 -7.48
C GLY A 78 -37.25 10.26 -6.67
N ASP A 79 -36.06 10.72 -6.30
CA ASP A 79 -35.08 9.95 -5.53
C ASP A 79 -35.21 10.16 -4.02
N ILE A 80 -34.80 9.16 -3.24
CA ILE A 80 -34.78 9.22 -1.78
C ILE A 80 -33.43 9.76 -1.33
N VAL A 81 -33.43 10.83 -0.54
CA VAL A 81 -32.21 11.39 0.04
C VAL A 81 -32.15 11.05 1.54
N VAL A 82 -31.11 10.31 1.92
CA VAL A 82 -30.81 9.98 3.32
C VAL A 82 -29.69 10.89 3.80
N GLN A 83 -29.94 11.60 4.90
CA GLN A 83 -28.92 12.38 5.59
C GLN A 83 -28.31 11.56 6.72
N VAL A 84 -26.99 11.43 6.69
CA VAL A 84 -26.19 10.82 7.75
C VAL A 84 -25.48 11.94 8.52
N GLY A 85 -25.83 12.11 9.78
CA GLY A 85 -25.25 13.14 10.63
C GLY A 85 -23.79 12.85 11.02
N PRO A 86 -23.00 13.90 11.33
CA PRO A 86 -21.58 13.77 11.70
C PRO A 86 -21.34 12.88 12.91
N ALA A 87 -22.26 12.85 13.88
CA ALA A 87 -22.15 12.00 15.07
C ALA A 87 -22.15 10.50 14.72
N TYR A 88 -23.05 10.07 13.84
CA TYR A 88 -23.08 8.68 13.39
C TYR A 88 -21.82 8.30 12.62
N ILE A 89 -21.36 9.18 11.71
CA ILE A 89 -20.13 8.96 10.95
C ILE A 89 -18.93 8.85 11.90
N THR A 90 -18.88 9.68 12.94
CA THR A 90 -17.81 9.63 13.96
C THR A 90 -17.78 8.27 14.66
N HIS A 91 -18.92 7.75 15.12
CA HIS A 91 -18.98 6.42 15.74
C HIS A 91 -18.64 5.28 14.77
N LEU A 92 -19.07 5.38 13.51
CA LEU A 92 -18.72 4.40 12.48
C LEU A 92 -17.20 4.39 12.27
N VAL A 93 -16.59 5.56 12.14
CA VAL A 93 -15.15 5.72 11.98
C VAL A 93 -14.40 5.19 13.19
N GLU A 94 -14.79 5.59 14.40
CA GLU A 94 -14.18 5.15 15.66
C GLU A 94 -14.10 3.63 15.78
N LYS A 95 -15.22 2.94 15.52
CA LYS A 95 -15.30 1.48 15.52
C LYS A 95 -14.34 0.83 14.52
N ASN A 96 -14.21 1.40 13.32
CA ASN A 96 -13.36 0.83 12.28
C ASN A 96 -11.88 1.12 12.50
N ILE A 97 -11.56 2.34 12.94
CA ILE A 97 -10.21 2.84 13.20
C ILE A 97 -9.49 1.98 14.26
N GLN A 98 -10.15 1.68 15.38
CA GLN A 98 -9.58 0.81 16.43
C GLN A 98 -9.21 -0.57 15.92
N SER A 99 -10.00 -1.10 14.98
CA SER A 99 -9.75 -2.42 14.43
C SER A 99 -8.73 -2.41 13.28
N ALA A 100 -8.44 -1.26 12.66
CA ALA A 100 -7.68 -1.17 11.41
C ALA A 100 -6.16 -1.33 11.57
N GLY A 101 -5.66 -1.56 12.79
CA GLY A 101 -4.28 -1.96 13.05
C GLY A 101 -3.33 -0.81 13.39
N LEU A 102 -3.86 0.30 13.92
CA LEU A 102 -3.01 1.29 14.58
C LEU A 102 -2.43 0.69 15.87
N PRO A 103 -1.13 0.87 16.13
CA PRO A 103 -0.44 0.17 17.21
C PRO A 103 -0.79 0.70 18.61
N GLY A 104 -1.33 1.91 18.73
CA GLY A 104 -1.68 2.52 20.00
C GLY A 104 -3.18 2.59 20.30
N THR A 105 -3.49 3.30 21.39
CA THR A 105 -4.83 3.56 21.88
C THR A 105 -5.34 4.87 21.30
N ILE A 106 -6.49 4.80 20.65
CA ILE A 106 -7.01 5.90 19.85
C ILE A 106 -8.02 6.70 20.66
N SER A 107 -7.92 8.02 20.61
CA SER A 107 -8.81 8.94 21.34
C SER A 107 -9.03 10.25 20.58
N ALA A 108 -9.97 11.06 21.06
CA ALA A 108 -10.30 12.39 20.51
C ALA A 108 -10.57 12.37 18.99
N ILE A 109 -11.34 11.38 18.54
CA ILE A 109 -11.70 11.27 17.12
C ILE A 109 -12.72 12.36 16.79
N HIS A 110 -12.38 13.16 15.78
CA HIS A 110 -13.24 14.20 15.24
C HIS A 110 -13.38 14.02 13.74
N VAL A 111 -14.61 14.10 13.25
CA VAL A 111 -14.91 14.07 11.82
C VAL A 111 -15.36 15.45 11.38
N THR A 112 -14.65 16.02 10.42
CA THR A 112 -15.00 17.29 9.77
C THR A 112 -15.47 16.99 8.35
N LEU A 113 -16.70 17.37 8.03
CA LEU A 113 -17.21 17.28 6.67
C LEU A 113 -17.01 18.62 5.94
N LYS A 114 -16.60 18.56 4.68
CA LYS A 114 -16.49 19.72 3.80
C LYS A 114 -17.47 19.58 2.63
N HIS A 115 -17.80 20.69 1.99
CA HIS A 115 -18.51 20.65 0.72
C HIS A 115 -17.69 19.88 -0.33
N GLY A 116 -18.33 19.13 -1.22
CA GLY A 116 -17.63 18.46 -2.33
C GLY A 116 -17.17 17.03 -2.06
N ALA A 117 -17.88 16.31 -1.19
CA ALA A 117 -17.69 14.88 -0.93
C ALA A 117 -16.35 14.49 -0.28
N GLN A 118 -15.69 15.41 0.44
CA GLN A 118 -14.52 15.08 1.25
C GLN A 118 -14.82 15.24 2.74
N MET A 119 -14.23 14.34 3.52
CA MET A 119 -14.29 14.37 4.97
C MET A 119 -12.91 14.11 5.55
N THR A 120 -12.58 14.85 6.60
CA THR A 120 -11.31 14.73 7.31
C THR A 120 -11.58 14.14 8.68
N ILE A 121 -10.88 13.07 9.01
CA ILE A 121 -10.88 12.48 10.34
C ILE A 121 -9.56 12.88 11.00
N THR A 122 -9.64 13.42 12.20
CA THR A 122 -8.47 13.69 13.04
C THR A 122 -8.62 12.97 14.37
N GLY A 123 -7.50 12.55 14.96
CA GLY A 123 -7.51 12.01 16.32
C GLY A 123 -6.11 11.82 16.87
N ASN A 124 -6.05 11.24 18.07
CA ASN A 124 -4.81 10.97 18.78
C ASN A 124 -4.57 9.46 18.88
N ASP A 125 -3.34 9.04 18.59
CA ASP A 125 -2.82 7.70 18.80
C ASP A 125 -1.81 7.72 19.96
N HIS A 126 -2.12 7.03 21.05
CA HIS A 126 -1.28 6.92 22.24
C HIS A 126 -0.59 5.55 22.29
N TYR A 127 0.73 5.51 22.26
CA TYR A 127 1.46 4.25 22.42
C TYR A 127 2.61 4.38 23.43
N THR A 128 2.92 3.27 24.08
CA THR A 128 3.96 3.20 25.10
C THR A 128 5.26 2.69 24.48
N ILE A 129 6.35 3.45 24.62
CA ILE A 129 7.68 3.05 24.17
C ILE A 129 8.29 2.09 25.21
N VAL A 130 9.28 1.27 24.80
CA VAL A 130 9.98 0.24 25.59
C VAL A 130 10.51 0.71 26.97
N LEU A 131 10.56 2.02 27.24
CA LEU A 131 10.94 2.62 28.53
C LEU A 131 9.75 3.10 29.39
N GLY A 132 8.52 2.71 29.07
CA GLY A 132 7.31 3.13 29.81
C GLY A 132 6.88 4.57 29.54
N LEU A 133 7.56 5.29 28.66
CA LEU A 133 7.19 6.64 28.25
C LEU A 133 6.04 6.57 27.22
N GLY A 134 4.89 7.14 27.59
CA GLY A 134 3.74 7.30 26.69
C GLY A 134 3.99 8.45 25.73
N VAL A 135 3.76 8.20 24.43
CA VAL A 135 3.83 9.22 23.38
C VAL A 135 2.48 9.32 22.69
N THR A 136 2.04 10.56 22.48
CA THR A 136 0.83 10.89 21.73
C THR A 136 1.20 11.39 20.35
N ARG A 137 0.58 10.84 19.31
CA ARG A 137 0.70 11.31 17.93
C ARG A 137 -0.67 11.68 17.40
N THR A 138 -0.75 12.78 16.66
CA THR A 138 -1.96 13.16 15.93
C THR A 138 -1.95 12.44 14.59
N PHE A 139 -3.08 11.84 14.22
CA PHE A 139 -3.28 11.31 12.88
C PHE A 139 -4.37 12.08 12.16
N THR A 140 -4.25 12.15 10.83
CA THR A 140 -5.23 12.74 9.93
C THR A 140 -5.52 11.76 8.80
N ILE A 141 -6.79 11.52 8.52
CA ILE A 141 -7.24 10.67 7.41
C ILE A 141 -8.18 11.52 6.56
N LEU A 142 -7.84 11.68 5.28
CA LEU A 142 -8.72 12.27 4.28
C LEU A 142 -9.49 11.15 3.58
N LEU A 143 -10.80 11.17 3.72
CA LEU A 143 -11.71 10.24 3.05
C LEU A 143 -12.56 10.96 2.02
N GLN A 144 -12.93 10.21 0.99
CA GLN A 144 -13.86 10.64 -0.03
C GLN A 144 -14.93 9.55 -0.24
N PRO A 145 -16.19 9.79 0.16
CA PRO A 145 -17.30 8.96 -0.32
C PRO A 145 -17.46 9.05 -1.83
N PHE A 146 -17.81 7.91 -2.43
CA PHE A 146 -18.15 7.79 -3.85
C PHE A 146 -19.17 6.68 -4.06
N VAL A 147 -19.76 6.66 -5.25
CA VAL A 147 -20.70 5.62 -5.67
C VAL A 147 -20.01 4.69 -6.66
N HIS A 148 -20.04 3.40 -6.37
CA HIS A 148 -19.54 2.38 -7.28
C HIS A 148 -20.49 1.20 -7.33
N ALA A 149 -20.86 0.80 -8.55
CA ALA A 149 -21.75 -0.34 -8.77
C ALA A 149 -22.98 -0.33 -7.84
N CYS A 150 -23.71 0.79 -7.80
CA CYS A 150 -24.97 0.93 -7.04
C CYS A 150 -24.80 1.00 -5.50
N GLN A 151 -23.56 1.07 -5.01
CA GLN A 151 -23.22 1.02 -3.60
C GLN A 151 -22.40 2.25 -3.17
N LEU A 152 -22.66 2.71 -1.96
CA LEU A 152 -21.82 3.70 -1.30
C LEU A 152 -20.50 3.05 -0.89
N GLN A 153 -19.39 3.67 -1.28
CA GLN A 153 -18.05 3.30 -0.86
C GLN A 153 -17.30 4.54 -0.38
N MET A 154 -16.24 4.30 0.36
CA MET A 154 -15.30 5.28 0.88
C MET A 154 -13.94 4.97 0.28
N HIS A 155 -13.28 6.01 -0.21
CA HIS A 155 -11.89 5.96 -0.64
C HIS A 155 -11.04 6.73 0.36
N VAL A 156 -9.94 6.13 0.80
CA VAL A 156 -8.92 6.82 1.57
C VAL A 156 -8.02 7.57 0.61
N VAL A 157 -8.19 8.88 0.55
CA VAL A 157 -7.38 9.77 -0.30
C VAL A 157 -5.97 9.87 0.28
N HIS A 158 -5.89 10.12 1.59
CA HIS A 158 -4.62 10.36 2.27
C HIS A 158 -4.68 9.92 3.74
N VAL A 159 -3.56 9.43 4.27
CA VAL A 159 -3.39 9.18 5.71
C VAL A 159 -2.05 9.72 6.15
N ASP A 160 -2.08 10.53 7.19
CA ASP A 160 -0.93 11.18 7.78
C ASP A 160 -0.86 10.87 9.28
N MET A 161 0.36 10.63 9.79
CA MET A 161 0.67 10.60 11.21
C MET A 161 1.81 11.57 11.49
N ASN A 162 1.53 12.67 12.20
CA ASN A 162 2.50 13.74 12.50
C ASN A 162 3.27 14.24 11.25
N GLY A 163 2.62 14.39 10.10
CA GLY A 163 3.24 14.83 8.85
C GLY A 163 3.85 13.70 8.01
N ILE A 164 3.73 12.44 8.45
CA ILE A 164 4.29 11.28 7.75
C ILE A 164 3.17 10.45 7.12
N PRO A 165 3.17 10.26 5.79
CA PRO A 165 2.17 9.45 5.12
C PRO A 165 2.26 7.96 5.50
N VAL A 166 1.11 7.33 5.79
CA VAL A 166 1.02 5.92 6.21
C VAL A 166 0.08 5.13 5.31
N THR A 167 0.65 4.46 4.31
CA THR A 167 -0.11 3.75 3.26
C THR A 167 -0.65 2.38 3.70
N GLY A 168 0.06 1.66 4.56
CA GLY A 168 -0.34 0.30 4.98
C GLY A 168 -1.63 0.26 5.81
N PHE A 169 -1.88 1.30 6.61
CA PHE A 169 -3.11 1.46 7.36
C PHE A 169 -4.29 1.78 6.43
N ALA A 170 -4.08 2.62 5.41
CA ALA A 170 -5.13 3.12 4.52
C ALA A 170 -5.94 1.99 3.89
N GLN A 171 -5.30 0.98 3.31
CA GLN A 171 -5.98 -0.14 2.63
C GLN A 171 -6.84 -0.98 3.59
N ASN A 172 -6.32 -1.27 4.78
CA ASN A 172 -7.06 -2.04 5.79
C ASN A 172 -8.26 -1.26 6.33
N PHE A 173 -8.07 0.03 6.58
CA PHE A 173 -9.12 0.91 7.03
C PHE A 173 -10.23 1.06 5.98
N GLU A 174 -9.85 1.33 4.72
CA GLU A 174 -10.77 1.45 3.58
C GLU A 174 -11.61 0.18 3.42
N GLY A 175 -10.97 -0.99 3.39
CA GLY A 175 -11.65 -2.26 3.20
C GLY A 175 -12.66 -2.58 4.32
N LYS A 176 -12.35 -2.22 5.57
CA LYS A 176 -13.26 -2.41 6.71
C LYS A 176 -14.43 -1.45 6.68
N LEU A 177 -14.18 -0.18 6.38
CA LEU A 177 -15.20 0.84 6.26
C LEU A 177 -16.20 0.47 5.15
N ASN A 178 -15.68 0.08 3.98
CA ASN A 178 -16.51 -0.35 2.85
C ASN A 178 -17.35 -1.58 3.16
N ARG A 179 -16.81 -2.57 3.88
CA ARG A 179 -17.60 -3.75 4.31
C ARG A 179 -18.77 -3.37 5.22
N GLN A 180 -18.62 -2.36 6.08
CA GLN A 180 -19.72 -1.92 6.94
C GLN A 180 -20.76 -1.10 6.16
N LEU A 181 -20.35 -0.37 5.13
CA LEU A 181 -21.25 0.42 4.28
C LEU A 181 -22.04 -0.41 3.25
N LEU A 182 -21.63 -1.66 2.99
CA LEU A 182 -22.40 -2.60 2.18
C LEU A 182 -23.74 -2.99 2.81
N VAL A 183 -23.90 -2.83 4.12
CA VAL A 183 -25.15 -3.13 4.81
C VAL A 183 -26.17 -2.04 4.50
N LYS A 184 -27.24 -2.40 3.79
CA LYS A 184 -28.32 -1.47 3.43
C LYS A 184 -28.94 -0.83 4.68
N PRO A 185 -29.32 0.46 4.63
CA PRO A 185 -29.95 1.12 5.77
C PRO A 185 -31.22 0.38 6.17
N THR A 186 -31.34 0.00 7.44
CA THR A 186 -32.59 -0.52 7.99
C THR A 186 -33.56 0.65 8.17
N GLY A 187 -34.68 0.63 7.47
CA GLY A 187 -35.70 1.69 7.53
C GLY A 187 -36.07 2.29 6.17
N LEU A 188 -35.47 1.83 5.08
CA LEU A 188 -36.04 2.08 3.75
C LEU A 188 -37.32 1.23 3.57
N PRO A 189 -38.34 1.74 2.86
CA PRO A 189 -39.56 0.99 2.59
C PRO A 189 -39.30 -0.43 2.05
N PRO A 190 -40.09 -1.43 2.46
CA PRO A 190 -39.99 -2.76 1.87
C PRO A 190 -40.45 -2.74 0.40
N ASP A 191 -40.17 -3.83 -0.33
CA ASP A 191 -40.64 -4.07 -1.70
C ASP A 191 -40.05 -3.18 -2.81
N PHE A 192 -38.90 -2.55 -2.53
CA PHE A 192 -38.09 -1.84 -3.53
C PHE A 192 -36.66 -2.36 -3.60
N VAL A 193 -36.10 -2.33 -4.81
CA VAL A 193 -34.66 -2.41 -5.05
C VAL A 193 -34.08 -1.00 -5.00
N TYR A 194 -33.23 -0.76 -4.01
CA TYR A 194 -32.53 0.51 -3.83
C TYR A 194 -31.17 0.51 -4.49
N CYS A 195 -30.87 1.62 -5.17
CA CYS A 195 -29.57 1.86 -5.78
C CYS A 195 -28.99 3.19 -5.35
N THR A 196 -27.77 3.18 -4.81
CA THR A 196 -27.06 4.44 -4.52
C THR A 196 -26.66 5.07 -5.85
N VAL A 197 -27.11 6.30 -6.10
CA VAL A 197 -26.86 7.02 -7.37
C VAL A 197 -25.99 8.26 -7.19
N ALA A 198 -26.04 8.88 -6.00
CA ALA A 198 -25.19 10.01 -5.68
C ALA A 198 -24.83 10.06 -4.19
N VAL A 199 -23.68 10.63 -3.90
CA VAL A 199 -23.26 10.98 -2.55
C VAL A 199 -22.60 12.35 -2.56
N ARG A 200 -22.94 13.17 -1.57
CA ARG A 200 -22.30 14.46 -1.33
C ARG A 200 -22.12 14.67 0.17
N THR A 201 -21.14 15.49 0.53
CA THR A 201 -20.96 15.94 1.91
C THR A 201 -21.18 17.42 1.99
N GLU A 202 -21.79 17.84 3.09
CA GLU A 202 -21.89 19.23 3.53
C GLU A 202 -21.43 19.30 4.99
N THR A 203 -21.27 20.52 5.52
CA THR A 203 -20.92 20.72 6.93
C THR A 203 -21.94 20.11 7.90
N THR A 204 -23.19 19.95 7.47
CA THR A 204 -24.28 19.37 8.28
C THR A 204 -24.37 17.85 8.22
N GLY A 205 -23.66 17.19 7.30
CA GLY A 205 -23.69 15.74 7.16
C GLY A 205 -23.42 15.24 5.75
N MET A 206 -23.48 13.92 5.60
CA MET A 206 -23.35 13.23 4.32
C MET A 206 -24.75 12.92 3.80
N PHE A 207 -25.01 13.27 2.53
CA PHE A 207 -26.27 13.01 1.87
C PHE A 207 -26.07 11.90 0.84
N VAL A 208 -26.81 10.82 1.01
CA VAL A 208 -26.79 9.66 0.12
C VAL A 208 -28.11 9.63 -0.62
N THR A 209 -28.05 9.61 -1.95
CA THR A 209 -29.21 9.57 -2.82
C THR A 209 -29.40 8.17 -3.34
N TYR A 210 -30.62 7.66 -3.17
CA TYR A 210 -31.04 6.36 -3.66
C TYR A 210 -32.12 6.52 -4.73
N SER A 211 -31.95 5.82 -5.86
CA SER A 211 -33.09 5.49 -6.71
C SER A 211 -33.77 4.22 -6.17
N ALA A 212 -35.08 4.12 -6.37
CA ALA A 212 -35.89 3.02 -5.88
C ALA A 212 -36.74 2.48 -7.03
N THR A 213 -36.64 1.19 -7.31
CA THR A 213 -37.50 0.50 -8.29
C THR A 213 -38.30 -0.59 -7.60
N PRO A 214 -39.63 -0.69 -7.80
CA PRO A 214 -40.43 -1.75 -7.21
C PRO A 214 -39.87 -3.14 -7.55
N ILE A 215 -39.93 -4.07 -6.59
CA ILE A 215 -39.65 -5.48 -6.87
C ILE A 215 -40.82 -6.01 -7.73
N PRO A 216 -40.54 -6.68 -8.86
CA PRO A 216 -41.59 -7.24 -9.73
C PRO A 216 -42.38 -8.37 -9.06
#